data_AF-A0A3C1GTT7-F1
#
_entry.id   AF-A0A3C1GTT7-F1
#
_cell.length_a   1.000
_cell.length_b   1.000
_cell.length_c   1.000
_cell.angle_alpha   90.00
_cell.angle_beta   90.00
_cell.angle_gamma   90.00
#
_symmetry.space_group_name_H-M   'P 1'
#
loop_
_entity.id
_entity.type
_entity.pdbx_description
1 polymer ?
#
loop_
_entity_poly.entity_id
_entity_poly.type
_entity_poly.pdbx_seq_one_letter_code
_entity_poly.pdbx_strand_id
1 'polypeptide(L)'
;SLTYMTTAFTSEQYRQFYCGFANSVLWLLLHERPELMNQAADDYQGYQEVNRLFAHKIKQVIEPDDVIWVHDYHFLSVAYHCRSLGITNRIGFFLHIPFAPLAFWQQLDQSAELIHHLAHYDVLGTQTEHDKANCLAVFQHYLNRRSQSLSPEQSELPESQ
;
A
#
# COMPACT_ATOMS: atom_id res chain seq x y z
N SER A 1 19.06 16.15 18.82
CA SER A 1 18.43 15.21 19.76
C SER A 1 17.55 14.25 18.96
N LEU A 2 17.24 13.08 19.50
CA LEU A 2 16.30 12.14 18.90
C LEU A 2 15.06 12.05 19.80
N THR A 3 13.88 12.22 19.21
CA THR A 3 12.59 12.15 19.92
C THR A 3 11.89 10.87 19.54
N TYR A 4 11.49 10.07 20.54
CA TYR A 4 10.75 8.84 20.32
C TYR A 4 9.27 9.05 20.61
N MET A 5 8.44 8.58 19.70
CA MET A 5 6.99 8.56 19.85
C MET A 5 6.48 7.16 19.57
N THR A 6 5.97 6.49 20.59
CA THR A 6 5.49 5.12 20.51
C THR A 6 3.98 5.06 20.71
N THR A 7 3.30 4.17 20.00
CA THR A 7 1.89 3.86 20.24
C THR A 7 1.76 2.39 20.63
N ALA A 8 1.01 2.11 21.69
CA ALA A 8 0.66 0.74 22.06
C ALA A 8 -0.52 0.26 21.20
N PHE A 9 -0.54 -1.04 20.90
CA PHE A 9 -1.68 -1.69 20.26
C PHE A 9 -2.53 -2.39 21.30
N THR A 10 -3.84 -2.45 21.04
CA THR A 10 -4.71 -3.41 21.73
C THR A 10 -4.34 -4.83 21.30
N SER A 11 -4.72 -5.83 22.10
CA SER A 11 -4.52 -7.24 21.73
C SER A 11 -5.21 -7.59 20.40
N GLU A 12 -6.34 -6.96 20.11
CA GLU A 12 -7.06 -7.14 18.86
C GLU A 12 -6.30 -6.55 17.67
N GLN A 13 -5.83 -5.31 17.78
CA GLN A 13 -4.98 -4.68 16.76
C GLN A 13 -3.72 -5.52 16.51
N TYR A 14 -3.02 -5.93 17.57
CA TYR A 14 -1.84 -6.79 17.44
C TYR A 14 -2.16 -8.10 16.69
N ARG A 15 -3.28 -8.74 17.02
CA ARG A 15 -3.71 -9.99 16.37
C ARG A 15 -4.04 -9.78 14.89
N GLN A 16 -4.89 -8.82 14.55
CA GLN A 16 -5.37 -8.62 13.17
C GLN A 16 -4.31 -8.01 12.24
N PHE A 17 -3.60 -6.99 12.71
CA PHE A 17 -2.59 -6.30 11.91
C PHE A 17 -1.27 -7.06 11.88
N TYR A 18 -0.66 -7.34 13.04
CA TYR A 18 0.71 -7.86 13.09
C TYR A 18 0.74 -9.36 12.86
N CYS A 19 0.01 -10.15 13.65
CA CYS A 19 -0.02 -11.60 13.47
C CYS A 19 -0.79 -12.00 12.21
N GLY A 20 -1.91 -11.33 11.94
CA GLY A 20 -2.80 -11.58 10.80
C GLY A 20 -2.21 -11.05 9.49
N PHE A 21 -2.69 -9.91 9.01
CA PHE A 21 -2.41 -9.49 7.64
C PHE A 21 -0.92 -9.25 7.35
N ALA A 22 -0.16 -8.66 8.27
CA ALA A 22 1.26 -8.42 8.03
C ALA A 22 2.06 -9.75 7.93
N ASN A 23 1.97 -10.64 8.91
CA ASN A 23 2.84 -11.82 8.97
C ASN A 23 2.22 -13.11 8.41
N SER A 24 0.89 -13.26 8.42
CA SER A 24 0.19 -14.43 7.85
C SER A 24 -0.28 -14.22 6.42
N VAL A 25 -0.14 -13.01 5.86
CA VAL A 25 -0.49 -12.70 4.46
C VAL A 25 0.67 -12.01 3.74
N LEU A 26 0.98 -10.75 4.06
CA LEU A 26 1.96 -9.95 3.31
C LEU A 26 3.37 -10.55 3.34
N TRP A 27 3.84 -10.99 4.51
CA TRP A 27 5.15 -11.63 4.63
C TRP A 27 5.26 -12.84 3.70
N LEU A 28 4.26 -13.71 3.68
CA LEU A 28 4.27 -14.92 2.86
C LEU A 28 4.13 -14.61 1.37
N LEU A 29 3.25 -13.66 1.01
CA LEU A 29 3.13 -13.19 -0.38
C LEU A 29 4.46 -12.63 -0.90
N LEU A 30 5.09 -11.75 -0.11
CA LEU A 30 6.33 -11.07 -0.49
C LEU A 30 7.54 -12.01 -0.51
N HIS A 31 7.46 -13.16 0.18
CA HIS A 31 8.44 -14.24 0.12
C HIS A 31 8.03 -15.38 -0.82
N GLU A 32 7.08 -15.15 -1.73
CA GLU A 32 6.68 -16.10 -2.76
C GLU A 32 6.14 -17.44 -2.20
N ARG A 33 5.42 -17.36 -1.07
CA ARG A 33 4.76 -18.50 -0.39
C ARG A 33 3.24 -18.31 -0.26
N PRO A 34 2.50 -17.95 -1.32
CA PRO A 34 1.06 -17.69 -1.24
C PRO A 34 0.26 -18.90 -0.75
N GLU A 35 0.75 -20.12 -0.97
CA GLU A 35 0.15 -21.38 -0.52
C GLU A 35 0.08 -21.52 1.00
N LEU A 36 0.88 -20.75 1.74
CA LEU A 36 0.89 -20.74 3.20
C LEU A 36 0.04 -19.61 3.80
N MET A 37 -0.50 -18.71 2.97
CA MET A 37 -1.26 -17.57 3.46
C MET A 37 -2.52 -18.03 4.19
N ASN A 38 -2.81 -17.38 5.31
CA ASN A 38 -4.01 -17.60 6.08
C ASN A 38 -4.55 -16.25 6.55
N GLN A 39 -5.65 -15.80 5.95
CA GLN A 39 -6.28 -14.53 6.24
C GLN A 39 -7.62 -14.76 6.95
N ALA A 40 -7.77 -14.27 8.18
CA ALA A 40 -9.07 -14.18 8.82
C ALA A 40 -9.87 -12.99 8.24
N ALA A 41 -11.20 -13.04 8.33
CA ALA A 41 -12.10 -12.06 7.74
C ALA A 41 -11.76 -10.60 8.12
N ASP A 42 -11.36 -10.38 9.38
CA ASP A 42 -11.12 -9.02 9.92
C ASP A 42 -9.66 -8.57 9.81
N ASP A 43 -8.73 -9.41 9.35
CA ASP A 43 -7.30 -9.11 9.39
C ASP A 43 -6.95 -7.91 8.52
N TYR A 44 -7.52 -7.82 7.32
CA TYR A 44 -7.30 -6.69 6.44
C TYR A 44 -7.87 -5.38 7.00
N GLN A 45 -9.05 -5.44 7.64
CA GLN A 45 -9.63 -4.26 8.29
C GLN A 45 -8.76 -3.80 9.45
N GLY A 46 -8.31 -4.71 10.31
CA GLY A 46 -7.38 -4.38 11.40
C GLY A 46 -6.04 -3.83 10.88
N TYR A 47 -5.56 -4.31 9.73
CA TYR A 47 -4.37 -3.77 9.07
C TYR A 47 -4.55 -2.31 8.63
N GLN A 48 -5.66 -2.01 7.97
CA GLN A 48 -5.98 -0.64 7.56
C GLN A 48 -6.22 0.27 8.77
N GLU A 49 -6.84 -0.23 9.83
CA GLU A 49 -7.07 0.53 11.06
C GLU A 49 -5.77 0.94 11.74
N VAL A 50 -4.78 0.04 11.81
CA VAL A 50 -3.46 0.38 12.34
C VAL A 50 -2.72 1.37 11.43
N ASN A 51 -2.75 1.19 10.10
CA ASN A 51 -2.16 2.15 9.17
C ASN A 51 -2.78 3.55 9.34
N ARG A 52 -4.11 3.62 9.50
CA ARG A 52 -4.85 4.85 9.79
C ARG A 52 -4.46 5.45 11.13
N LEU A 53 -4.30 4.64 12.18
CA LEU A 53 -3.82 5.09 13.50
C LEU A 53 -2.46 5.80 13.39
N PHE A 54 -1.50 5.23 12.65
CA PHE A 54 -0.20 5.87 12.45
C PHE A 54 -0.31 7.21 11.73
N ALA A 55 -1.13 7.32 10.68
CA ALA A 55 -1.38 8.59 10.02
C ALA A 55 -1.95 9.65 10.97
N HIS A 56 -2.87 9.28 11.88
CA HIS A 56 -3.39 10.18 12.91
C HIS A 56 -2.31 10.61 13.90
N LYS A 57 -1.42 9.70 14.30
CA LYS A 57 -0.29 10.03 15.18
C LYS A 57 0.70 10.98 14.52
N ILE A 58 1.01 10.78 13.24
CA ILE A 58 1.84 11.69 12.45
C ILE A 58 1.20 13.08 12.39
N LYS A 59 -0.11 13.16 12.10
CA LYS A 59 -0.84 14.44 12.01
C LYS A 59 -0.75 15.29 13.29
N GLN A 60 -0.59 14.66 14.46
CA GLN A 60 -0.49 15.37 15.74
C GLN A 60 0.83 16.11 15.93
N VAL A 61 1.88 15.77 15.17
CA VAL A 61 3.24 16.29 15.40
C VAL A 61 3.97 16.79 14.17
N ILE A 62 3.46 16.50 12.97
CA ILE A 62 4.10 16.90 11.72
C ILE A 62 4.08 18.42 11.55
N GLU A 63 5.23 19.00 11.19
CA GLU A 63 5.38 20.41 10.82
C GLU A 63 5.45 20.58 9.29
N PRO A 64 5.17 21.77 8.73
CA PRO A 64 5.07 21.96 7.27
C PRO A 64 6.30 21.53 6.45
N ASP A 65 7.51 21.64 7.00
CA ASP A 65 8.76 21.35 6.29
C ASP A 65 9.31 19.93 6.55
N ASP A 66 8.64 19.15 7.40
CA ASP A 66 9.06 17.79 7.73
C ASP A 66 9.00 16.85 6.52
N VAL A 67 9.85 15.83 6.57
CA VAL A 67 9.86 14.70 5.63
C VAL A 67 9.55 13.43 6.38
N ILE A 68 8.57 12.68 5.91
CA ILE A 68 8.17 11.39 6.49
C ILE A 68 8.88 10.28 5.72
N TRP A 69 9.56 9.38 6.43
CA TRP A 69 10.12 8.17 5.85
C TRP A 69 9.54 6.95 6.55
N VAL A 70 8.69 6.22 5.83
CA VAL A 70 8.03 5.02 6.30
C VAL A 70 8.85 3.80 5.92
N HIS A 71 8.92 2.83 6.83
CA HIS A 71 9.69 1.62 6.65
C HIS A 71 8.79 0.38 6.72
N ASP A 72 8.95 -0.48 5.72
CA ASP A 72 8.53 -1.88 5.70
C ASP A 72 7.04 -2.22 5.46
N TYR A 73 6.79 -3.49 5.13
CA TYR A 73 5.50 -4.04 4.66
C TYR A 73 4.33 -3.89 5.65
N HIS A 74 4.63 -3.58 6.91
CA HIS A 74 3.62 -3.25 7.92
C HIS A 74 2.82 -1.98 7.54
N PHE A 75 3.41 -1.05 6.78
CA PHE A 75 2.87 0.29 6.62
C PHE A 75 2.61 0.67 5.15
N LEU A 76 2.14 -0.29 4.35
CA LEU A 76 1.84 -0.09 2.93
C LEU A 76 0.82 1.04 2.68
N SER A 77 -0.08 1.31 3.63
CA SER A 77 -1.19 2.26 3.44
C SER A 77 -1.06 3.57 4.24
N VAL A 78 0.04 3.78 4.98
CA VAL A 78 0.20 5.00 5.80
C VAL A 78 0.15 6.28 4.95
N ALA A 79 0.83 6.33 3.81
CA ALA A 79 0.79 7.51 2.94
C ALA A 79 -0.63 7.84 2.47
N TYR A 80 -1.40 6.85 2.04
CA TYR A 80 -2.80 7.03 1.64
C TYR A 80 -3.61 7.71 2.76
N HIS A 81 -3.55 7.17 3.98
CA HIS A 81 -4.25 7.75 5.13
C HIS A 81 -3.73 9.14 5.52
N CYS A 82 -2.42 9.39 5.40
CA CYS A 82 -1.83 10.72 5.60
C CYS A 82 -2.42 11.74 4.60
N ARG A 83 -2.53 11.36 3.31
CA ARG A 83 -3.14 12.22 2.27
C ARG A 83 -4.61 12.48 2.56
N SER A 84 -5.37 11.48 3.02
CA SER A 84 -6.77 11.67 3.45
C SER A 84 -6.93 12.63 4.62
N LEU A 85 -5.89 12.78 5.47
CA LEU A 85 -5.85 13.76 6.57
C LEU A 85 -5.28 15.13 6.16
N GLY A 86 -5.08 15.36 4.85
CA GLY A 86 -4.55 16.62 4.32
C GLY A 86 -3.08 16.88 4.66
N ILE A 87 -2.29 15.83 4.93
CA ILE A 87 -0.83 15.96 5.07
C ILE A 87 -0.23 16.07 3.67
N THR A 88 0.44 17.18 3.38
CA THR A 88 1.06 17.48 2.07
C THR A 88 2.59 17.33 2.08
N ASN A 89 3.19 17.04 3.23
CA ASN A 89 4.61 16.77 3.38
C ASN A 89 5.11 15.68 2.41
N ARG A 90 6.40 15.67 2.11
CA ARG A 90 7.02 14.58 1.35
C ARG A 90 7.00 13.30 2.19
N ILE A 91 6.56 12.19 1.59
CA ILE A 91 6.46 10.87 2.22
C ILE A 91 7.18 9.84 1.35
N GLY A 92 8.31 9.34 1.83
CA GLY A 92 9.01 8.21 1.23
C GLY A 92 8.67 6.88 1.90
N PHE A 93 8.81 5.78 1.16
CA PHE A 93 8.72 4.42 1.65
C PHE A 93 9.97 3.64 1.30
N PHE A 94 10.43 2.76 2.20
CA PHE A 94 11.47 1.77 1.90
C PHE A 94 11.01 0.38 2.34
N LEU A 95 10.96 -0.57 1.40
CA LEU A 95 10.67 -1.96 1.68
C LEU A 95 11.96 -2.71 2.04
N HIS A 96 12.01 -3.32 3.22
CA HIS A 96 13.22 -4.00 3.69
C HIS A 96 13.30 -5.46 3.24
N ILE A 97 12.15 -6.05 2.91
CA ILE A 97 12.01 -7.42 2.42
C ILE A 97 11.90 -7.44 0.88
N PRO A 98 11.94 -8.61 0.23
CA PRO A 98 11.78 -8.70 -1.22
C PRO A 98 10.45 -8.12 -1.71
N PHE A 99 10.43 -7.66 -2.96
CA PHE A 99 9.19 -7.29 -3.64
C PHE A 99 8.78 -8.41 -4.60
N ALA A 100 7.69 -9.12 -4.29
CA ALA A 100 7.26 -10.27 -5.08
C ALA A 100 6.87 -9.90 -6.52
N PRO A 101 7.12 -10.80 -7.50
CA PRO A 101 6.64 -10.65 -8.87
C PRO A 101 5.11 -10.53 -8.99
N LEU A 102 4.64 -9.98 -10.11
CA LEU A 102 3.20 -9.74 -10.38
C LEU A 102 2.31 -10.98 -10.19
N ALA A 103 2.77 -12.16 -10.57
CA ALA A 103 2.00 -13.40 -10.46
C ALA A 103 1.59 -13.72 -9.00
N PHE A 104 2.34 -13.25 -8.00
CA PHE A 104 1.99 -13.42 -6.59
C PHE A 104 0.98 -12.37 -6.12
N TRP A 105 1.16 -11.11 -6.52
CA TRP A 105 0.16 -10.06 -6.24
C TRP A 105 -1.20 -10.39 -6.86
N GLN A 106 -1.25 -11.02 -8.03
CA GLN A 106 -2.51 -11.45 -8.64
C GLN A 106 -3.28 -12.51 -7.85
N GLN A 107 -2.67 -13.13 -6.84
CA GLN A 107 -3.31 -14.12 -5.97
C GLN A 107 -3.94 -13.51 -4.71
N LEU A 108 -3.68 -12.23 -4.42
CA LEU A 108 -4.23 -11.52 -3.27
C LEU A 108 -5.35 -10.57 -3.71
N ASP A 109 -6.55 -10.75 -3.17
CA ASP A 109 -7.74 -9.96 -3.53
C ASP A 109 -7.53 -8.45 -3.29
N GLN A 110 -6.79 -8.10 -2.24
CA GLN A 110 -6.54 -6.72 -1.80
C GLN A 110 -5.43 -6.03 -2.61
N SER A 111 -4.78 -6.71 -3.56
CA SER A 111 -3.62 -6.16 -4.29
C SER A 111 -3.93 -4.86 -5.02
N ALA A 112 -5.06 -4.76 -5.70
CA ALA A 112 -5.41 -3.54 -6.43
C ALA A 112 -5.50 -2.32 -5.50
N GLU A 113 -6.12 -2.50 -4.33
CA GLU A 113 -6.26 -1.45 -3.32
C GLU A 113 -4.92 -1.12 -2.68
N LEU A 114 -4.14 -2.13 -2.27
CA LEU A 114 -2.83 -1.92 -1.67
C LEU A 114 -1.87 -1.21 -2.62
N ILE A 115 -1.80 -1.60 -3.88
CA ILE A 115 -0.93 -0.93 -4.86
C ILE A 115 -1.40 0.51 -5.13
N HIS A 116 -2.71 0.77 -5.13
CA HIS A 116 -3.23 2.13 -5.16
C HIS A 116 -2.82 2.94 -3.91
N HIS A 117 -2.85 2.34 -2.71
CA HIS A 117 -2.37 3.00 -1.50
C HIS A 117 -0.85 3.27 -1.54
N LEU A 118 -0.05 2.31 -2.00
CA LEU A 118 1.39 2.47 -2.19
C LEU A 118 1.72 3.62 -3.15
N ALA A 119 0.89 3.85 -4.17
CA ALA A 119 1.09 4.94 -5.12
C ALA A 119 0.92 6.35 -4.52
N HIS A 120 0.54 6.46 -3.23
CA HIS A 120 0.48 7.75 -2.51
C HIS A 120 1.82 8.15 -1.88
N TYR A 121 2.82 7.26 -1.86
CA TYR A 121 4.19 7.61 -1.52
C TYR A 121 4.86 8.37 -2.66
N ASP A 122 5.61 9.42 -2.35
CA ASP A 122 6.31 10.24 -3.34
C ASP A 122 7.55 9.54 -3.89
N VAL A 123 8.16 8.67 -3.09
CA VAL A 123 9.27 7.81 -3.49
C VAL A 123 9.15 6.44 -2.82
N LEU A 124 9.42 5.38 -3.59
CA LEU A 124 9.45 4.01 -3.12
C LEU A 124 10.84 3.42 -3.35
N GLY A 125 11.51 3.05 -2.27
CA GLY A 125 12.79 2.34 -2.27
C GLY A 125 12.62 0.83 -2.06
N THR A 126 13.48 0.06 -2.74
CA THR A 126 13.59 -1.40 -2.62
C THR A 126 15.05 -1.78 -2.43
N GLN A 127 15.32 -3.00 -1.96
CA GLN A 127 16.68 -3.47 -1.67
C GLN A 127 17.52 -3.68 -2.93
N THR A 128 16.91 -4.19 -4.01
CA THR A 128 17.64 -4.59 -5.22
C THR A 128 16.99 -4.07 -6.50
N GLU A 129 17.76 -4.01 -7.59
CA GLU A 129 17.22 -3.69 -8.91
C GLU A 129 16.19 -4.73 -9.40
N HIS A 130 16.27 -5.97 -8.91
CA HIS A 130 15.27 -7.01 -9.20
C HIS A 130 13.93 -6.68 -8.54
N ASP A 131 13.94 -6.33 -7.25
CA ASP A 131 12.74 -5.91 -6.52
C ASP A 131 12.09 -4.68 -7.15
N LYS A 132 12.92 -3.71 -7.57
CA LYS A 132 12.47 -2.53 -8.30
C LYS A 132 11.77 -2.90 -9.62
N ALA A 133 12.33 -3.83 -10.39
CA ALA A 133 11.72 -4.29 -11.63
C ALA A 133 10.35 -4.96 -11.38
N ASN A 134 10.25 -5.81 -10.35
CA ASN A 134 9.00 -6.43 -9.93
C ASN A 134 7.97 -5.37 -9.50
N CYS A 135 8.39 -4.41 -8.66
CA CYS A 135 7.56 -3.30 -8.21
C CYS A 135 6.99 -2.49 -9.38
N LEU A 136 7.82 -2.13 -10.36
CA LEU A 136 7.37 -1.39 -11.54
C LEU A 136 6.36 -2.19 -12.36
N ALA A 137 6.59 -3.49 -12.58
CA ALA A 137 5.66 -4.34 -13.32
C ALA A 137 4.29 -4.44 -12.62
N VAL A 138 4.28 -4.53 -11.29
CA VAL A 138 3.06 -4.57 -10.47
C VAL A 138 2.31 -3.24 -10.54
N PHE A 139 3.00 -2.12 -10.36
CA PHE A 139 2.39 -0.80 -10.46
C PHE A 139 1.81 -0.55 -11.85
N GLN A 140 2.54 -0.90 -12.91
CA GLN A 140 2.04 -0.79 -14.29
C GLN A 140 0.77 -1.61 -14.48
N HIS A 141 0.69 -2.83 -13.94
CA HIS A 141 -0.49 -3.67 -14.06
C HIS A 141 -1.73 -3.05 -13.38
N TYR A 142 -1.60 -2.61 -12.13
CA TYR A 142 -2.74 -2.15 -11.34
C TYR A 142 -3.12 -0.68 -11.59
N LEU A 143 -2.19 0.17 -12.03
CA LEU A 143 -2.44 1.61 -12.20
C LEU A 143 -2.71 2.02 -13.66
N ASN A 144 -2.28 1.26 -14.68
CA ASN A 144 -2.44 1.64 -16.09
C ASN A 144 -3.85 1.38 -16.68
N ARG A 145 -4.90 1.22 -15.87
CA ARG A 145 -6.27 0.98 -16.36
C ARG A 145 -7.01 2.22 -16.89
N ARG A 146 -6.32 3.33 -17.19
CA ARG A 146 -6.93 4.50 -17.89
C ARG A 146 -7.11 4.31 -19.40
N SER A 147 -6.76 3.16 -19.97
CA SER A 147 -6.80 2.95 -21.43
C SER A 147 -7.78 1.88 -21.94
N GLN A 148 -8.60 1.26 -21.07
CA GLN A 148 -9.51 0.17 -21.49
C GLN A 148 -11.01 0.45 -21.29
N SER A 149 -11.40 1.68 -20.94
CA SER A 149 -12.82 2.06 -20.77
C SER A 149 -13.32 3.11 -21.77
N LEU A 150 -12.64 3.31 -22.90
CA LEU A 150 -13.16 4.07 -24.04
C LEU A 150 -13.26 3.13 -25.25
N SER A 151 -14.34 2.36 -25.31
CA SER A 151 -14.74 1.68 -26.53
C SER A 151 -15.21 2.75 -27.54
N PRO A 152 -14.71 2.75 -28.79
CA PRO A 152 -15.15 3.66 -29.84
C PRO A 152 -16.43 3.13 -30.49
N GLU A 153 -17.56 3.24 -29.79
CA GLU A 153 -18.88 2.99 -30.38
C GLU A 153 -19.85 4.05 -29.88
N GLN A 154 -19.90 5.16 -30.61
CA GLN A 154 -21.08 6.02 -30.88
C GLN A 154 -20.60 7.34 -31.51
N SER A 155 -20.16 7.27 -32.76
CA SER A 155 -20.16 8.43 -33.66
C SER A 155 -20.82 8.03 -34.98
N GLU A 156 -22.12 7.76 -34.93
CA GLU A 156 -22.96 7.83 -36.12
C GLU A 156 -24.03 8.90 -35.83
N LEU A 157 -23.78 10.10 -36.36
CA LEU A 157 -24.81 11.10 -36.59
C LEU A 157 -25.45 10.76 -37.94
N PRO A 158 -26.78 10.69 -38.06
CA PRO A 158 -27.41 10.56 -39.37
C PRO A 158 -27.25 11.87 -40.15
N GLU A 159 -26.73 11.76 -41.36
CA GLU A 159 -26.78 12.83 -42.36
C GLU A 159 -28.23 13.20 -42.66
N SER A 160 -28.50 14.49 -42.66
CA SER A 160 -29.75 15.10 -43.08
C SER A 160 -30.03 14.85 -44.56
N GLN A 161 -31.20 14.26 -44.86
CA GLN A 161 -31.99 14.52 -46.07
C GLN A 161 -33.46 14.66 -45.70
#